data_AF-A0ABC8SFM3-F1
#
_entry.id   AF-A0ABC8SFM3-F1
#
_cell.length_a   1.000
_cell.length_b   1.000
_cell.length_c   1.000
_cell.angle_alpha   90.00
_cell.angle_beta   90.00
_cell.angle_gamma   90.00
#
_symmetry.space_group_name_H-M   'P 1'
#
loop_
_entity.id
_entity.type
_entity.pdbx_description
1 polymer ?
#
loop_
_entity_poly.entity_id
_entity_poly.type
_entity_poly.pdbx_seq_one_letter_code
_entity_poly.pdbx_strand_id
1 'polypeptide(L)' 'LAQTFYAEDQVFNDVKLDGVVTLVDAKHASFHLDEIKPKGVINEAVEQIAYGDRIIVNKGYLLMKFPII' A
#
# COMPACT_ATOMS: atom_id res chain seq x y z
N LEU A 1 5.81 9.62 -2.76
CA LEU A 1 4.43 9.82 -3.26
C LEU A 1 3.86 11.20 -2.90
N ALA A 2 3.76 11.56 -1.62
CA ALA A 2 3.19 12.86 -1.24
C ALA A 2 4.05 14.09 -1.60
N GLN A 3 5.38 13.94 -1.69
CA GLN A 3 6.28 15.07 -1.99
C GLN A 3 5.98 15.77 -3.32
N THR A 4 5.61 15.02 -4.36
CA THR A 4 5.25 15.59 -5.67
C THR A 4 3.95 16.40 -5.60
N PHE A 5 3.00 16.01 -4.74
CA PHE A 5 1.74 16.73 -4.55
C PHE A 5 1.97 18.14 -3.97
N TYR A 6 2.98 18.28 -3.12
CA TYR A 6 3.35 19.55 -2.49
C TYR A 6 4.45 20.31 -3.24
N ALA A 7 4.90 19.80 -4.39
CA ALA A 7 5.95 20.44 -5.18
C ALA A 7 5.44 21.52 -6.14
N GLU A 8 4.14 21.52 -6.44
CA GLU A 8 3.50 22.46 -7.37
C GLU A 8 2.52 23.38 -6.63
N ASP A 9 2.83 24.67 -6.57
CA ASP A 9 2.05 25.68 -5.84
C ASP A 9 0.58 25.77 -6.30
N GLN A 10 0.28 25.46 -7.56
CA GLN A 10 -1.08 25.45 -8.09
C GLN A 10 -1.92 24.29 -7.53
N VAL A 11 -1.32 23.10 -7.38
CA VAL A 11 -2.00 21.92 -6.83
C VAL A 11 -2.23 22.13 -5.33
N PHE A 12 -1.24 22.64 -4.61
CA PHE A 12 -1.35 22.86 -3.16
C PHE A 12 -2.47 23.83 -2.76
N ASN A 13 -2.71 24.88 -3.55
CA ASN A 13 -3.69 25.91 -3.20
C ASN A 13 -5.14 25.50 -3.49
N ASP A 14 -5.35 24.62 -4.47
CA ASP A 14 -6.70 24.26 -4.94
C ASP A 14 -7.17 22.88 -4.47
N VAL A 15 -6.27 22.01 -4.02
CA VAL A 15 -6.62 20.65 -3.56
C VAL A 15 -5.91 20.25 -2.28
N LYS A 16 -6.61 19.46 -1.45
CA LYS A 16 -6.07 18.87 -0.22
C LYS A 16 -5.88 17.37 -0.41
N LEU A 17 -4.69 16.86 -0.09
CA LEU A 17 -4.47 15.43 0.02
C LEU A 17 -5.21 14.91 1.25
N ASP A 18 -6.28 14.13 1.04
CA ASP A 18 -7.09 13.56 2.11
C ASP A 18 -6.41 12.32 2.74
N GLY A 19 -5.81 11.48 1.91
CA GLY A 19 -5.06 10.32 2.36
C GLY A 19 -4.65 9.39 1.21
N VAL A 20 -3.83 8.41 1.53
CA VAL A 20 -3.34 7.36 0.64
C VAL A 20 -4.07 6.06 0.94
N VAL A 21 -4.71 5.48 -0.07
CA VAL A 21 -5.37 4.17 0.05
C VAL A 21 -4.55 3.12 -0.67
N THR A 22 -4.17 2.07 0.04
CA THR A 22 -3.38 0.95 -0.48
C THR A 22 -4.25 -0.29 -0.64
N LEU A 23 -4.36 -0.81 -1.87
CA LEU A 23 -5.05 -2.06 -2.16
C LEU A 23 -4.05 -3.23 -2.13
N VAL A 24 -4.31 -4.22 -1.30
CA VAL A 24 -3.42 -5.36 -1.06
C VAL A 24 -4.10 -6.64 -1.53
N ASP A 25 -3.42 -7.43 -2.37
CA ASP A 25 -3.83 -8.80 -2.68
C ASP A 25 -3.42 -9.72 -1.52
N ALA A 26 -4.40 -10.20 -0.75
CA ALA A 26 -4.15 -11.08 0.39
C ALA A 26 -3.33 -12.33 0.02
N LYS A 27 -3.55 -12.90 -1.18
CA LYS A 27 -2.89 -14.15 -1.58
C LYS A 27 -1.38 -13.99 -1.73
N HIS A 28 -0.91 -12.80 -2.12
CA HIS A 28 0.50 -12.55 -2.46
C HIS A 28 1.16 -11.51 -1.54
N ALA A 29 0.44 -10.98 -0.55
CA ALA A 29 0.93 -9.92 0.34
C ALA A 29 2.27 -10.30 0.99
N SER A 30 2.36 -11.47 1.64
CA SER A 30 3.60 -11.93 2.28
C SER A 30 4.76 -12.07 1.31
N PHE A 31 4.51 -12.58 0.09
CA PHE A 31 5.56 -12.71 -0.93
C PHE A 31 6.25 -11.37 -1.25
N HIS A 32 5.45 -10.30 -1.38
CA HIS A 32 5.99 -8.97 -1.66
C HIS A 32 6.58 -8.29 -0.42
N LEU A 33 5.96 -8.46 0.74
CA LEU A 33 6.44 -7.86 2.00
C LEU A 33 7.75 -8.47 2.49
N ASP A 34 7.92 -9.78 2.32
CA ASP A 34 9.10 -10.52 2.76
C ASP A 34 10.23 -10.51 1.72
N GLU A 35 10.02 -9.86 0.56
CA GLU A 35 11.05 -9.74 -0.47
C GLU A 35 12.26 -8.97 0.06
N ILE A 36 13.40 -9.66 0.13
CA ILE A 36 14.68 -9.06 0.53
C ILE A 36 15.26 -8.31 -0.67
N LYS A 37 15.20 -6.99 -0.60
CA LYS A 37 15.82 -6.10 -1.60
C LYS A 37 17.34 -5.96 -1.37
N PRO A 38 18.11 -5.62 -2.43
CA PRO A 38 19.52 -5.27 -2.28
C PRO A 38 19.74 -4.13 -1.27
N LYS A 39 20.94 -4.05 -0.69
CA LYS A 39 21.29 -3.01 0.28
C LYS A 39 21.07 -1.61 -0.31
N GLY A 40 20.34 -0.77 0.42
CA GLY A 40 20.03 0.60 0.01
C GLY A 40 18.80 0.74 -0.89
N VAL A 41 18.18 -0.39 -1.29
CA VAL A 41 16.89 -0.38 -2.00
C VAL A 41 15.78 -0.60 -0.98
N ILE A 42 14.78 0.28 -1.00
CA ILE A 42 13.59 0.18 -0.16
C ILE A 42 12.63 -0.82 -0.81
N ASN A 43 12.04 -1.70 0.00
CA ASN A 43 10.95 -2.56 -0.47
C ASN A 43 9.68 -1.70 -0.67
N GLU A 44 9.23 -1.60 -1.91
CA GLU A 44 8.12 -0.74 -2.31
C GLU A 44 6.80 -1.20 -1.68
N ALA A 45 6.60 -2.51 -1.48
CA ALA A 45 5.41 -3.03 -0.82
C ALA A 45 5.38 -2.62 0.66
N VAL A 46 6.52 -2.67 1.35
CA VAL A 46 6.64 -2.18 2.73
C VAL A 46 6.40 -0.67 2.78
N GLU A 47 6.94 0.08 1.83
CA GLU A 47 6.76 1.53 1.72
C GLU A 47 5.27 1.92 1.52
N GLN A 48 4.55 1.21 0.64
CA GLN A 48 3.12 1.44 0.40
C GLN A 48 2.24 1.11 1.61
N ILE A 49 2.60 0.11 2.41
CA ILE A 49 1.92 -0.19 3.67
C ILE A 49 2.24 0.89 4.73
N ALA A 50 3.49 1.35 4.79
CA ALA A 50 3.92 2.35 5.75
C ALA A 50 3.32 3.74 5.52
N TYR A 51 3.10 4.14 4.26
CA TYR A 51 2.50 5.43 3.90
C TYR A 51 0.98 5.39 3.70
N GLY A 52 0.35 4.22 3.68
CA GLY A 52 -1.09 4.10 3.47
C GLY A 52 -1.89 4.47 4.72
N ASP A 53 -2.78 5.46 4.61
CA ASP A 53 -3.74 5.80 5.66
C ASP A 53 -4.84 4.73 5.80
N ARG A 54 -5.18 4.07 4.69
CA ARG A 54 -6.16 2.98 4.66
C ARG A 54 -5.67 1.83 3.80
N ILE A 55 -5.73 0.63 4.37
CA ILE A 55 -5.38 -0.60 3.67
C ILE A 55 -6.65 -1.39 3.37
N ILE A 56 -6.89 -1.65 2.09
CA ILE A 56 -7.99 -2.50 1.63
C ILE A 56 -7.39 -3.83 1.23
N VAL A 57 -7.79 -4.91 1.92
CA VAL A 57 -7.30 -6.26 1.64
C VAL A 57 -8.32 -6.98 0.76
N ASN A 58 -7.92 -7.28 -0.48
CA ASN A 58 -8.72 -8.02 -1.46
C ASN A 58 -8.35 -9.51 -1.46
N LYS A 59 -9.25 -10.37 -1.97
CA LYS A 59 -9.08 -11.83 -2.09
C LYS A 59 -8.91 -12.58 -0.77
N GLY A 60 -9.30 -11.98 0.36
CA GLY A 60 -9.22 -12.62 1.68
C GLY A 60 -9.96 -13.96 1.78
N TYR A 61 -11.06 -14.13 1.03
CA TYR A 61 -11.79 -15.40 0.95
C TYR A 61 -10.90 -16.60 0.54
N LEU A 62 -9.85 -16.38 -0.27
CA LEU A 62 -8.94 -17.44 -0.70
C LEU A 62 -8.07 -18.00 0.44
N LEU A 63 -7.91 -17.24 1.52
CA LEU A 63 -7.14 -17.64 2.70
C LEU A 63 -8.01 -18.16 3.84
N MET A 64 -9.30 -17.78 3.85
CA MET A 64 -10.25 -18.25 4.85
C MET A 64 -10.59 -19.71 4.60
N LYS A 65 -10.16 -20.60 5.51
CA LYS A 65 -10.67 -21.97 5.56
C LYS A 65 -12.04 -21.95 6.22
N PHE A 66 -13.10 -21.98 5.43
CA PHE A 66 -14.43 -22.28 5.96
C PHE A 66 -14.47 -23.77 6.34
N PRO A 67 -14.91 -24.13 7.55
CA PRO A 67 -15.24 -25.51 7.84
C PRO A 67 -16.37 -25.90 6.89
N ILE A 68 -16.12 -26.91 6.05
CA ILE A 68 -17.17 -27.57 5.28
C ILE A 68 -18.03 -28.28 6.32
N ILE A 69 -19.15 -27.66 6.68
CA ILE A 69 -20.21 -28.27 7.48
C ILE A 69 -21.00 -29.24 6.60
#